data_AF-A0A1Y1MDB2-F1
#
_entry.id   AF-A0A1Y1MDB2-F1
#
_cell.length_a   1.000
_cell.length_b   1.000
_cell.length_c   1.000
_cell.angle_alpha   90.00
_cell.angle_beta   90.00
_cell.angle_gamma   90.00
#
_symmetry.space_group_name_H-M   'P 1'
#
loop_
_entity.id
_entity.type
_entity.pdbx_description
1 polymer ?
#
loop_
_entity_poly.entity_id
_entity_poly.type
_entity_poly.pdbx_seq_one_letter_code
_entity_poly.pdbx_strand_id
1 'polypeptide(L)'
;AEDYRQEVHAQIYACLAKNSVGSIHSKDVNVRAVVAQYYDIDVNKEYVIRGNAAILKCQIPSFVADFVSVVSWHTDQNENFAPGAPDDSKYLVLPSGELHIRDVGPEDGYKTYQCRTKHRLTGETRLSATKGRLVIT
;
A
#
# COMPACT_ATOMS: atom_id res chain seq x y z
N ALA A 1 -14.24 -15.54 -9.82
CA ALA A 1 -12.90 -15.85 -10.39
C ALA A 1 -13.03 -16.75 -11.61
N GLU A 2 -13.98 -17.68 -11.61
CA GLU A 2 -14.14 -18.68 -12.67
C GLU A 2 -14.41 -18.09 -14.08
N ASP A 3 -15.07 -16.92 -14.17
CA ASP A 3 -15.32 -16.26 -15.47
C ASP A 3 -14.17 -15.36 -15.96
N TYR A 4 -13.05 -15.29 -15.24
CA TYR A 4 -11.92 -14.45 -15.66
C TYR A 4 -11.25 -15.03 -16.90
N ARG A 5 -11.13 -14.21 -17.93
CA ARG A 5 -10.48 -14.53 -19.22
C ARG A 5 -9.44 -13.49 -19.57
N GLN A 6 -8.18 -13.89 -19.68
CA GLN A 6 -7.07 -12.96 -19.94
C GLN A 6 -7.25 -12.16 -21.23
N GLU A 7 -7.72 -12.80 -22.31
CA GLU A 7 -7.94 -12.18 -23.62
C GLU A 7 -9.02 -11.08 -23.64
N VAL A 8 -9.88 -11.03 -22.61
CA VAL A 8 -10.94 -10.03 -22.45
C VAL A 8 -10.60 -9.04 -21.32
N HIS A 9 -10.07 -9.54 -20.22
CA HIS A 9 -9.92 -8.78 -18.99
C HIS A 9 -8.53 -8.14 -18.82
N ALA A 10 -7.55 -8.52 -19.63
CA ALA A 10 -6.21 -7.93 -19.63
C ALA A 10 -5.74 -7.74 -21.08
N GLN A 11 -6.31 -6.72 -21.73
CA GLN A 11 -6.09 -6.48 -23.16
C GLN A 11 -6.12 -4.99 -23.50
N ILE A 12 -5.46 -4.63 -24.61
CA ILE A 12 -5.49 -3.30 -25.20
C ILE A 12 -6.58 -3.25 -26.26
N TYR A 13 -7.55 -2.35 -26.08
CA TYR A 13 -8.66 -2.11 -27.00
C TYR A 13 -8.47 -0.82 -27.79
N ALA A 14 -9.10 -0.74 -28.96
CA ALA A 14 -9.24 0.51 -29.70
C ALA A 14 -10.67 0.59 -30.27
N CYS A 15 -11.24 1.80 -30.28
CA CYS A 15 -12.55 2.06 -30.86
C CYS A 15 -12.39 2.44 -32.34
N LEU A 16 -13.12 1.75 -33.21
CA LEU A 16 -13.20 2.05 -34.64
C LEU A 16 -14.53 2.75 -34.93
N ALA A 17 -14.47 4.00 -35.38
CA ALA A 17 -15.63 4.72 -35.90
C ALA A 17 -15.56 4.75 -37.43
N LYS A 18 -16.63 4.30 -38.09
CA LYS A 18 -16.69 4.18 -39.55
C LYS A 18 -18.00 4.72 -40.10
N ASN A 19 -17.92 5.49 -41.19
CA ASN A 19 -19.07 5.92 -41.98
C ASN A 19 -18.83 5.62 -43.48
N SER A 20 -19.69 6.13 -44.35
CA SER A 20 -19.57 5.95 -45.81
C SER A 20 -18.34 6.62 -46.44
N VAL A 21 -17.73 7.60 -45.76
CA VAL A 21 -16.58 8.37 -46.26
C VAL A 21 -15.25 7.76 -45.81
N GLY A 22 -15.20 7.15 -44.62
CA GLY A 22 -13.98 6.54 -44.11
C GLY A 22 -14.08 5.98 -42.69
N SER A 23 -12.92 5.68 -42.12
CA SER A 23 -12.78 5.13 -40.76
C SER A 23 -11.66 5.79 -39.98
N ILE A 24 -11.87 5.96 -38.67
CA ILE A 24 -10.86 6.45 -37.72
C ILE A 24 -10.76 5.49 -36.53
N HIS A 25 -9.56 5.34 -35.98
CA HIS A 25 -9.31 4.61 -34.74
C HIS A 25 -9.05 5.58 -33.58
N SER A 26 -9.51 5.22 -32.38
CA SER A 26 -9.14 5.92 -31.15
C SER A 26 -7.68 5.66 -30.76
N LYS A 27 -7.24 6.32 -29.69
CA LYS A 27 -6.04 5.90 -28.95
C LYS A 27 -6.26 4.52 -28.33
N ASP A 28 -5.15 3.85 -28.02
CA ASP A 28 -5.14 2.59 -27.29
C ASP A 28 -5.74 2.76 -25.89
N VAL A 29 -6.63 1.85 -25.53
CA VAL A 29 -7.33 1.78 -24.24
C VAL A 29 -6.88 0.51 -23.52
N ASN A 30 -6.05 0.68 -22.49
CA ASN A 30 -5.58 -0.44 -21.68
C ASN A 30 -6.64 -0.86 -20.66
N VAL A 31 -7.26 -2.03 -20.88
CA VAL A 31 -8.26 -2.60 -19.98
C VAL A 31 -7.58 -3.65 -19.10
N ARG A 32 -7.62 -3.41 -17.78
CA ARG A 32 -7.13 -4.34 -16.75
C ARG A 32 -8.20 -4.54 -15.69
N ALA A 33 -9.04 -5.55 -15.90
CA ALA A 33 -9.93 -6.07 -14.88
C ALA A 33 -9.13 -6.99 -13.93
N VAL A 34 -9.42 -6.86 -12.64
CA VAL A 34 -8.71 -7.54 -11.56
C VAL A 34 -9.74 -8.23 -10.70
N VAL A 35 -9.56 -9.54 -10.50
CA VAL A 35 -10.43 -10.30 -9.61
C VAL A 35 -10.10 -9.91 -8.18
N ALA A 36 -11.13 -9.58 -7.40
CA ALA A 36 -10.98 -9.39 -5.96
C ALA A 36 -10.53 -10.72 -5.32
N GLN A 37 -9.27 -10.79 -4.92
CA GLN A 37 -8.70 -11.92 -4.21
C GLN A 37 -8.39 -11.50 -2.78
N TYR A 38 -8.52 -12.45 -1.85
CA TYR A 38 -8.13 -12.22 -0.47
C TYR A 38 -6.61 -12.05 -0.38
N TYR A 39 -6.17 -11.05 0.40
CA TYR A 39 -4.76 -10.83 0.70
C TYR A 39 -4.61 -10.40 2.16
N ASP A 40 -3.51 -10.84 2.76
CA ASP A 40 -3.04 -10.36 4.07
C ASP A 40 -1.82 -9.48 3.88
N ILE A 41 -1.61 -8.62 4.87
CA ILE A 41 -0.47 -7.72 4.93
C ILE A 41 0.23 -7.94 6.25
N ASP A 42 1.54 -8.00 6.20
CA ASP A 42 2.36 -8.22 7.38
C ASP A 42 3.24 -7.03 7.73
N VAL A 43 3.57 -6.92 9.01
CA VAL A 43 4.59 -5.97 9.49
C VAL A 43 5.57 -6.75 10.36
N ASN A 44 6.83 -6.73 9.93
CA ASN A 44 7.90 -7.49 10.56
C ASN A 44 8.54 -6.74 11.73
N LYS A 45 9.39 -7.46 12.48
CA LYS A 45 10.28 -6.86 13.47
C LYS A 45 11.41 -6.14 12.73
N GLU A 46 11.72 -4.93 13.19
CA GLU A 46 12.84 -4.15 12.65
C GLU A 46 13.90 -3.99 13.75
N TYR A 47 15.17 -4.18 13.39
CA TYR A 47 16.29 -4.07 14.32
C TYR A 47 16.97 -2.73 14.11
N VAL A 48 17.12 -1.95 15.18
CA VAL A 48 17.67 -0.60 15.11
C VAL A 48 18.56 -0.33 16.31
N ILE A 49 19.65 0.39 16.10
CA ILE A 49 20.53 0.84 17.19
C ILE A 49 19.91 2.08 17.82
N ARG A 50 19.95 2.18 19.16
CA ARG A 50 19.45 3.35 19.88
C ARG A 50 20.01 4.66 19.30
N GLY A 51 19.14 5.65 19.07
CA GLY A 51 19.49 6.95 18.51
C GLY A 51 19.49 7.01 16.98
N ASN A 52 19.45 5.88 16.28
CA ASN A 52 19.28 5.86 14.83
C ASN A 52 17.81 6.05 14.43
N ALA A 53 17.60 6.31 13.15
CA ALA A 53 16.27 6.24 12.55
C ALA A 53 15.89 4.79 12.23
N ALA A 54 14.60 4.47 12.39
CA ALA A 54 14.01 3.19 11.94
C ALA A 54 13.02 3.43 10.80
N ILE A 55 12.89 2.43 9.93
CA ILE A 55 11.89 2.40 8.86
C ILE A 55 11.09 1.11 8.99
N LEU A 56 9.82 1.23 9.35
CA LEU A 56 8.89 0.12 9.37
C LEU A 56 8.16 0.00 8.02
N LYS A 57 8.15 -1.22 7.48
CA LYS A 57 7.59 -1.51 6.16
C LYS A 57 6.35 -2.38 6.28
N CYS A 58 5.30 -1.94 5.60
CA CYS A 58 4.08 -2.71 5.37
C CYS A 58 4.35 -3.71 4.24
N GLN A 59 4.38 -5.01 4.53
CA GLN A 59 4.66 -6.06 3.55
C GLN A 59 3.40 -6.33 2.71
N ILE A 60 3.25 -5.58 1.63
CA ILE A 60 2.16 -5.75 0.66
C ILE A 60 2.60 -6.79 -0.38
N PRO A 61 1.83 -7.89 -0.56
CA PRO A 61 2.17 -8.88 -1.58
C PRO A 61 2.23 -8.28 -2.99
N SER A 62 3.25 -8.65 -3.76
CA SER A 62 3.54 -8.03 -5.06
C SER A 62 2.37 -8.11 -6.06
N PHE A 63 1.54 -9.16 -6.00
CA PHE A 63 0.41 -9.35 -6.91
C PHE A 63 -0.75 -8.35 -6.68
N VAL A 64 -0.81 -7.67 -5.52
CA VAL A 64 -1.80 -6.61 -5.20
C VAL A 64 -1.17 -5.22 -5.04
N ALA A 65 0.15 -5.09 -5.11
CA ALA A 65 0.87 -3.83 -4.89
C ALA A 65 0.43 -2.67 -5.81
N ASP A 66 0.00 -2.96 -7.03
CA ASP A 66 -0.53 -1.96 -7.98
C ASP A 66 -1.88 -1.34 -7.57
N PHE A 67 -2.56 -1.97 -6.61
CA PHE A 67 -3.93 -1.64 -6.21
C PHE A 67 -4.05 -1.28 -4.74
N VAL A 68 -3.06 -1.62 -3.92
CA VAL A 68 -3.08 -1.43 -2.48
C VAL A 68 -2.05 -0.38 -2.11
N SER A 69 -2.48 0.65 -1.39
CA SER A 69 -1.58 1.66 -0.82
C SER A 69 -1.78 1.76 0.70
N VAL A 70 -0.71 2.16 1.40
CA VAL A 70 -0.78 2.48 2.83
C VAL A 70 -1.50 3.81 3.01
N VAL A 71 -2.48 3.84 3.92
CA VAL A 71 -3.26 5.03 4.28
C VAL A 71 -2.75 5.66 5.56
N SER A 72 -2.44 4.83 6.56
CA SER A 72 -1.99 5.27 7.88
C SER A 72 -1.30 4.15 8.63
N TRP A 73 -0.59 4.53 9.69
CA TRP A 73 -0.01 3.62 10.67
C TRP A 73 -0.68 3.82 12.02
N HIS A 74 -0.84 2.72 12.75
CA HIS A 74 -1.50 2.67 14.04
C HIS A 74 -0.62 1.99 15.07
N THR A 75 -0.70 2.43 16.31
CA THR A 75 -0.06 1.76 17.44
C THR A 75 -1.09 1.10 18.35
N ASP A 76 -0.62 0.19 19.21
CA ASP A 76 -1.42 -0.36 20.32
C ASP A 76 -1.78 0.67 21.40
N GLN A 77 -1.15 1.85 21.38
CA GLN A 77 -1.45 2.97 22.27
C GLN A 77 -2.47 3.94 21.68
N ASN A 78 -3.24 3.52 20.66
CA ASN A 78 -4.24 4.34 19.97
C ASN A 78 -3.67 5.57 19.24
N GLU A 79 -2.37 5.59 18.95
CA GLU A 79 -1.78 6.63 18.09
C GLU A 79 -2.05 6.31 16.62
N ASN A 80 -2.27 7.34 15.82
CA ASN A 80 -2.52 7.22 14.39
C ASN A 80 -1.63 8.21 13.63
N PHE A 81 -0.81 7.69 12.73
CA PHE A 81 0.10 8.46 11.90
C PHE A 81 -0.39 8.41 10.45
N ALA A 82 -0.67 9.58 9.89
CA ALA A 82 -1.09 9.74 8.50
C ALA A 82 -0.04 10.53 7.70
N PRO A 83 -0.01 10.38 6.36
CA PRO A 83 0.79 11.24 5.49
C PRO A 83 0.46 12.73 5.70
N GLY A 84 1.47 13.60 5.57
CA GLY A 84 1.32 15.05 5.70
C GLY A 84 1.54 15.62 7.10
N ALA A 85 2.07 14.81 8.03
CA ALA A 85 2.61 15.34 9.29
C ALA A 85 3.79 16.30 9.00
N PRO A 86 4.04 17.31 9.86
CA PRO A 86 5.18 18.19 9.71
C PRO A 86 6.50 17.42 9.62
N ASP A 87 7.42 17.91 8.80
CA ASP A 87 8.72 17.26 8.58
C ASP A 87 9.57 17.19 9.84
N ASP A 88 9.26 17.88 10.93
CA ASP A 88 9.99 17.78 12.21
C ASP A 88 9.41 16.73 13.18
N SER A 89 8.33 16.06 12.78
CA SER A 89 7.71 15.02 13.61
C SER A 89 8.64 13.81 13.79
N LYS A 90 8.67 13.26 15.02
CA LYS A 90 9.37 11.99 15.32
C LYS A 90 8.85 10.85 14.44
N TYR A 91 7.54 10.81 14.22
CA TYR A 91 6.86 9.81 13.39
C TYR A 91 6.40 10.44 12.08
N LEU A 92 6.88 9.90 10.96
CA LEU A 92 6.57 10.40 9.62
C LEU A 92 6.18 9.24 8.71
N VAL A 93 5.03 9.33 8.06
CA VAL A 93 4.64 8.38 7.01
C VAL A 93 5.19 8.89 5.68
N LEU A 94 6.08 8.13 5.07
CA LEU A 94 6.70 8.48 3.78
C LEU A 94 5.67 8.37 2.64
N PRO A 95 5.86 9.09 1.51
CA PRO A 95 4.97 8.99 0.35
C PRO A 95 4.83 7.57 -0.22
N SER A 96 5.84 6.73 -0.03
CA SER A 96 5.87 5.31 -0.39
C SER A 96 5.13 4.40 0.60
N GLY A 97 4.73 4.91 1.76
CA GLY A 97 3.88 4.22 2.74
C GLY A 97 4.61 3.64 3.95
N GLU A 98 5.93 3.72 4.03
CA GLU A 98 6.69 3.32 5.22
C GLU A 98 6.50 4.30 6.37
N LEU A 99 6.63 3.79 7.61
CA LEU A 99 6.70 4.62 8.80
C LEU A 99 8.17 4.86 9.16
N HIS A 100 8.60 6.10 9.03
CA HIS A 100 9.91 6.57 9.45
C HIS A 100 9.84 7.11 10.88
N ILE A 101 10.72 6.59 11.74
CA ILE A 101 10.81 6.95 13.16
C ILE A 101 12.19 7.52 13.41
N ARG A 102 12.26 8.78 13.85
CA ARG A 102 13.51 9.49 14.17
C ARG A 102 13.94 9.22 15.59
N ASP A 103 15.26 9.25 15.81
CA ASP A 103 15.90 9.18 17.13
C ASP A 103 15.24 8.12 18.02
N VAL A 104 15.36 6.85 17.59
CA VAL A 104 14.66 5.74 18.24
C VAL A 104 15.16 5.57 19.67
N GLY A 105 14.22 5.64 20.61
CA GLY A 105 14.46 5.47 22.02
C GLY A 105 13.83 4.17 22.56
N PRO A 106 14.23 3.71 23.77
CA PRO A 106 13.68 2.50 24.38
C PRO A 106 12.14 2.47 24.46
N GLU A 107 11.50 3.64 24.56
CA GLU A 107 10.05 3.81 24.57
C GLU A 107 9.36 3.32 23.28
N ASP A 108 10.02 3.47 22.12
CA ASP A 108 9.49 3.02 20.83
C ASP A 108 9.52 1.49 20.70
N GLY A 109 10.42 0.82 21.44
CA GLY A 109 10.52 -0.64 21.49
C GLY A 109 9.36 -1.31 22.23
N TYR A 110 8.63 -0.57 23.08
CA TYR A 110 7.44 -1.09 23.78
C TYR A 110 6.16 -0.96 22.97
N LYS A 111 6.18 -0.21 21.85
CA LYS A 111 5.02 -0.01 20.98
C LYS A 111 4.95 -1.14 19.94
N THR A 112 3.74 -1.53 19.58
CA THR A 112 3.50 -2.37 18.40
C THR A 112 2.85 -1.56 17.29
N TYR A 113 3.29 -1.78 16.05
CA TYR A 113 2.94 -0.97 14.89
C TYR A 113 2.15 -1.80 13.87
N GLN A 114 1.05 -1.25 13.38
CA GLN A 114 0.21 -1.85 12.35
C GLN A 114 -0.02 -0.85 11.23
N CYS A 115 0.09 -1.29 9.98
CA CYS A 115 -0.29 -0.46 8.85
C CYS A 115 -1.75 -0.68 8.48
N ARG A 116 -2.41 0.39 8.07
CA ARG A 116 -3.73 0.36 7.42
C ARG A 116 -3.54 0.63 5.94
N THR A 117 -4.09 -0.24 5.12
CA THR A 117 -4.04 -0.11 3.66
C THR A 117 -5.43 0.06 3.08
N LYS A 118 -5.49 0.51 1.82
CA LYS A 118 -6.72 0.65 1.05
C LYS A 118 -6.51 0.11 -0.34
N HIS A 119 -7.44 -0.75 -0.77
CA HIS A 119 -7.49 -1.27 -2.13
C HIS A 119 -8.27 -0.30 -3.03
N ARG A 120 -7.62 0.31 -4.02
CA ARG A 120 -8.20 1.39 -4.83
C ARG A 120 -9.36 0.96 -5.73
N LEU A 121 -9.43 -0.33 -6.11
CA LEU A 121 -10.49 -0.83 -6.99
C LEU A 121 -11.76 -1.24 -6.23
N THR A 122 -11.61 -1.80 -5.02
CA THR A 122 -12.74 -2.27 -4.20
C THR A 122 -13.14 -1.25 -3.13
N GLY A 123 -12.26 -0.31 -2.80
CA GLY A 123 -12.46 0.68 -1.74
C GLY A 123 -12.24 0.14 -0.33
N GLU A 124 -12.05 -1.17 -0.16
CA GLU A 124 -11.88 -1.83 1.14
C GLU A 124 -10.60 -1.36 1.84
N THR A 125 -10.70 -1.10 3.15
CA THR A 125 -9.53 -0.81 3.99
C THR A 125 -9.26 -1.96 4.93
N ARG A 126 -7.99 -2.36 5.06
CA ARG A 126 -7.56 -3.46 5.94
C ARG A 126 -6.42 -3.05 6.84
N LEU A 127 -6.38 -3.65 8.03
CA LEU A 127 -5.22 -3.60 8.91
C LEU A 127 -4.29 -4.78 8.61
N SER A 128 -3.00 -4.61 8.90
CA SER A 128 -2.05 -5.71 8.84
C SER A 128 -2.44 -6.84 9.80
N ALA A 129 -2.31 -8.07 9.32
CA ALA A 129 -2.58 -9.29 10.08
C ALA A 129 -1.59 -9.44 11.26
N THR A 130 -0.34 -9.05 11.03
CA THR A 130 0.69 -9.00 12.07
C THR A 130 0.97 -7.57 12.53
N LYS A 131 1.53 -7.46 13.75
CA LYS A 131 2.03 -6.20 14.32
C LYS A 131 3.55 -6.22 14.34
N GLY A 132 4.16 -5.20 13.77
CA GLY A 132 5.61 -4.99 13.85
C GLY A 132 6.01 -4.43 15.21
N ARG A 133 7.29 -4.58 15.53
CA ARG A 133 7.90 -3.94 16.70
C ARG A 133 9.35 -3.61 16.40
N LEU A 134 9.87 -2.59 17.08
CA LEU A 134 11.29 -2.28 17.03
C LEU A 134 12.03 -3.13 18.07
N VAL A 135 13.13 -3.74 17.65
CA VAL A 135 14.10 -4.39 18.54
C VAL A 135 15.31 -3.48 18.62
N ILE A 136 15.47 -2.84 19.77
CA ILE A 136 16.50 -1.82 19.98
C ILE A 136 17.72 -2.48 20.61
N THR A 137 18.88 -2.28 19.98
CA THR A 137 20.20 -2.78 20.45
C THR A 137 21.12 -1.64 20.86
#